data_AF-A0A815R348-F1
#
_entry.id   AF-A0A815R348-F1
#
_cell.length_a   1.000
_cell.length_b   1.000
_cell.length_c   1.000
_cell.angle_alpha   90.00
_cell.angle_beta   90.00
_cell.angle_gamma   90.00
#
_symmetry.space_group_name_H-M   'P 1'
#
loop_
_entity.id
_entity.type
_entity.pdbx_description
1 polymer ?
#
loop_
_entity_poly.entity_id
_entity_poly.type
_entity_poly.pdbx_seq_one_letter_code
_entity_poly.pdbx_strand_id
1 'polypeptide(L)'
;MAMENDKTLCDICNEEKLTYLCDGCSKKFCSMDLTEHHQMLTNELRQMDIDYAQDCKKFVMEYLPTSCNNIQMKLADLHEQTKQILNDNDFNEINIHYFKNQLIEIRQVLDNPTKIIIKDLQPFITQGKDNGTVNDLKRFQNVAVMVNMVCNEENIIYPSKGCAKEFCFDHLKQHQIILNVELHNIIDDHYQYEQRTHEQKENPYNQSLINAIDQWQKNSTTSSRL
;
A
#
# COMPACT_ATOMS: atom_id res chain seq x y z
N MET A 1 -40.33 -3.03 43.01
CA MET A 1 -40.01 -2.15 44.15
C MET A 1 -40.19 -0.72 43.67
N ALA A 2 -40.91 0.10 44.43
CA ALA A 2 -41.46 1.38 44.01
C ALA A 2 -40.39 2.30 43.38
N MET A 3 -40.65 2.81 42.18
CA MET A 3 -39.95 4.01 41.69
C MET A 3 -40.88 5.16 42.01
N GLU A 4 -40.59 5.87 43.10
CA GLU A 4 -41.15 7.18 43.37
C GLU A 4 -40.96 8.04 42.12
N ASN A 5 -42.00 8.75 41.70
CA ASN A 5 -41.97 9.76 40.63
C ASN A 5 -41.18 11.00 41.09
N ASP A 6 -39.99 10.79 41.68
CA ASP A 6 -39.16 11.83 42.23
C ASP A 6 -38.58 12.63 41.08
N LYS A 7 -39.19 13.80 40.88
CA LYS A 7 -38.66 14.82 40.00
C LYS A 7 -37.36 15.30 40.61
N THR A 8 -36.30 15.32 39.82
CA THR A 8 -35.06 15.98 40.20
C THR A 8 -34.76 17.10 39.22
N LEU A 9 -33.81 17.95 39.56
CA LEU A 9 -33.34 19.00 38.68
C LEU A 9 -32.63 18.38 37.47
N CYS A 10 -32.92 18.90 36.26
CA CYS A 10 -32.14 18.61 35.06
C CYS A 10 -30.88 19.48 35.02
N ASP A 11 -29.73 18.89 34.70
CA ASP A 11 -28.43 19.58 34.62
C ASP A 11 -28.29 20.56 33.43
N ILE A 12 -29.22 20.55 32.47
CA ILE A 12 -29.22 21.48 31.32
C ILE A 12 -30.28 22.57 31.48
N CYS A 13 -31.57 22.21 31.52
CA CYS A 13 -32.65 23.21 31.59
C CYS A 13 -32.95 23.72 33.01
N ASN A 14 -32.36 23.13 34.05
CA ASN A 14 -32.54 23.54 35.45
C ASN A 14 -34.01 23.50 35.94
N GLU A 15 -34.85 22.68 35.31
CA GLU A 15 -36.25 22.46 35.70
C GLU A 15 -36.40 21.14 36.47
N GLU A 16 -37.29 21.10 37.48
CA GLU A 16 -37.65 19.87 38.20
C GLU A 16 -38.54 18.97 37.33
N LYS A 17 -37.97 17.87 36.83
CA LYS A 17 -38.63 16.92 35.94
C LYS A 17 -38.24 15.50 36.30
N LEU A 18 -38.90 14.52 35.68
CA LEU A 18 -38.36 13.17 35.67
C LEU A 18 -37.04 13.19 34.90
N THR A 19 -35.96 12.78 35.55
CA THR A 19 -34.62 12.77 34.97
C THR A 19 -34.04 11.38 34.90
N TYR A 20 -33.03 11.23 34.06
CA TYR A 20 -32.29 10.00 33.79
C TYR A 20 -30.80 10.28 33.92
N LEU A 21 -30.07 9.34 34.50
CA LEU A 21 -28.61 9.42 34.63
C LEU A 21 -27.96 9.06 33.28
N CYS A 22 -26.98 9.84 32.84
CA CYS A 22 -26.09 9.45 31.75
C CYS A 22 -24.93 8.63 32.31
N ASP A 23 -24.77 7.40 31.85
CA ASP A 23 -23.71 6.48 32.31
C ASP A 23 -22.29 7.00 32.00
N GLY A 24 -22.14 7.84 30.97
CA GLY A 24 -20.84 8.37 30.55
C GLY A 24 -20.32 9.53 31.41
N CYS A 25 -21.21 10.45 31.83
CA CYS A 25 -20.81 11.66 32.56
C CYS A 25 -21.41 11.77 33.97
N SER A 26 -22.22 10.80 34.40
CA SER A 26 -22.89 10.76 35.71
C SER A 26 -23.80 11.96 36.02
N LYS A 27 -24.21 12.72 35.00
CA LYS A 27 -25.17 13.84 35.10
C LYS A 27 -26.61 13.36 34.87
N LYS A 28 -27.58 14.13 35.38
CA LYS A 28 -29.02 13.87 35.27
C LYS A 28 -29.68 14.80 34.27
N PHE A 29 -30.40 14.24 33.32
CA PHE A 29 -31.05 14.97 32.25
C PHE A 29 -32.53 14.62 32.15
N CYS A 30 -33.38 15.57 31.77
CA CYS A 30 -34.72 15.19 31.32
C CYS A 30 -34.63 14.41 29.99
N SER A 31 -35.67 13.69 29.60
CA SER A 31 -35.64 12.82 28.40
C SER A 31 -35.21 13.55 27.12
N MET A 32 -35.65 14.80 26.96
CA MET A 32 -35.33 15.62 25.78
C MET A 32 -33.85 16.01 25.80
N ASP A 33 -33.40 16.61 26.91
CA ASP A 33 -32.02 17.05 27.08
C ASP A 33 -31.00 15.89 27.05
N LEU A 34 -31.38 14.68 27.52
CA LEU A 34 -30.54 13.49 27.40
C LEU A 34 -30.31 13.10 25.94
N THR A 35 -31.36 13.17 25.13
CA THR A 35 -31.31 12.85 23.71
C THR A 35 -30.44 13.85 22.96
N GLU A 36 -30.64 15.15 23.23
CA GLU A 36 -29.81 16.21 22.67
C GLU A 36 -28.34 16.08 23.10
N HIS A 37 -28.08 15.73 24.36
CA HIS A 37 -26.74 15.48 24.86
C HIS A 37 -26.05 14.32 24.11
N HIS A 38 -26.72 13.18 23.96
CA HIS A 38 -26.17 12.05 23.20
C HIS A 38 -25.98 12.37 21.72
N GLN A 39 -26.88 13.15 21.12
CA GLN A 39 -26.76 13.62 19.74
C GLN A 39 -25.55 14.54 19.57
N MET A 40 -25.30 15.45 20.53
CA MET A 40 -24.11 16.31 20.57
C MET A 40 -22.83 15.47 20.59
N LEU A 41 -22.72 14.51 21.50
CA LEU A 41 -21.56 13.61 21.58
C LEU A 41 -21.34 12.80 20.30
N THR A 42 -22.43 12.33 19.69
CA THR A 42 -22.39 11.62 18.40
C THR A 42 -21.86 12.53 17.29
N ASN A 43 -22.25 13.80 17.29
CA ASN A 43 -21.76 14.78 16.31
C ASN A 43 -20.29 15.12 16.55
N GLU A 44 -19.84 15.26 17.80
CA GLU A 44 -18.43 15.48 18.15
C GLU A 44 -17.56 14.31 17.69
N LEU A 45 -17.98 13.07 17.96
CA LEU A 45 -17.28 11.87 17.50
C LEU A 45 -17.16 11.82 15.97
N ARG A 46 -18.26 12.13 15.27
CA ARG A 46 -18.27 12.20 13.81
C ARG A 46 -17.30 13.27 13.29
N GLN A 47 -17.24 14.43 13.94
CA GLN A 47 -16.34 15.50 13.54
C GLN A 47 -14.88 15.06 13.68
N MET A 48 -14.54 14.36 14.77
CA MET A 48 -13.20 13.78 14.93
C MET A 48 -12.85 12.78 13.83
N ASP A 49 -13.78 11.92 13.41
CA ASP A 49 -13.55 10.99 12.29
C ASP A 49 -13.28 11.73 10.98
N ILE A 50 -14.05 12.80 10.71
CA ILE A 50 -13.88 13.62 9.50
C ILE A 50 -12.52 14.31 9.51
N ASP A 51 -12.14 14.93 10.63
CA ASP A 51 -10.88 15.64 10.79
C ASP A 51 -9.68 14.69 10.63
N TYR A 52 -9.75 13.51 11.25
CA TYR A 52 -8.71 12.49 11.11
C TYR A 52 -8.55 12.02 9.66
N ALA A 53 -9.65 11.84 8.93
CA ALA A 53 -9.61 11.48 7.53
C ALA A 53 -8.98 12.58 6.66
N GLN A 54 -9.25 13.84 6.97
CA GLN A 54 -8.62 14.98 6.29
C GLN A 54 -7.10 15.01 6.54
N ASP A 55 -6.67 14.78 7.78
CA ASP A 55 -5.26 14.70 8.14
C ASP A 55 -4.54 13.57 7.42
N CYS A 56 -5.16 12.38 7.36
CA CYS A 56 -4.63 11.25 6.59
C CYS A 56 -4.47 11.60 5.11
N LYS A 57 -5.47 12.25 4.51
CA LYS A 57 -5.43 12.67 3.10
C LYS A 57 -4.31 13.68 2.86
N LYS A 58 -4.18 14.68 3.74
CA LYS A 58 -3.12 15.69 3.66
C LYS A 58 -1.74 15.05 3.75
N PHE A 59 -1.55 14.14 4.68
CA PHE A 59 -0.28 13.41 4.85
C PHE A 59 0.11 12.64 3.58
N VAL A 60 -0.84 11.91 2.98
CA VAL A 60 -0.60 11.18 1.71
C VAL A 60 -0.20 12.14 0.60
N MET A 61 -0.88 13.28 0.48
CA MET A 61 -0.60 14.29 -0.56
C MET A 61 0.78 14.95 -0.40
N GLU A 62 1.26 15.15 0.83
CA GLU A 62 2.59 15.70 1.09
C GLU A 62 3.71 14.67 0.81
N TYR A 63 3.47 13.40 1.15
CA TYR A 63 4.48 12.35 1.01
C TYR A 63 4.61 11.82 -0.42
N LEU A 64 3.50 11.67 -1.14
CA LEU A 64 3.46 11.01 -2.45
C LEU A 64 4.42 11.65 -3.48
N PRO A 65 4.48 12.99 -3.66
CA PRO A 65 5.40 13.60 -4.61
C PRO A 65 6.87 13.29 -4.28
N THR A 66 7.21 13.30 -2.99
CA THR A 66 8.57 12.98 -2.51
C THR A 66 8.94 11.54 -2.83
N SER A 67 8.01 10.59 -2.58
CA SER A 67 8.20 9.18 -2.93
C SER A 67 8.37 8.99 -4.44
N CYS A 68 7.55 9.66 -5.26
CA CYS A 68 7.64 9.59 -6.72
C CYS A 68 8.99 10.13 -7.21
N ASN A 69 9.48 11.24 -6.66
CA ASN A 69 10.80 11.78 -7.01
C ASN A 69 11.93 10.79 -6.69
N ASN A 70 11.88 10.15 -5.52
CA ASN A 70 12.88 9.14 -5.15
C ASN A 70 12.88 7.94 -6.10
N ILE A 71 11.70 7.48 -6.53
CA ILE A 71 11.58 6.42 -7.52
C ILE A 71 12.12 6.86 -8.89
N GLN A 72 11.81 8.09 -9.33
CA GLN A 72 12.34 8.65 -10.57
C GLN A 72 13.87 8.71 -10.56
N MET A 73 14.49 9.12 -9.44
CA MET A 73 15.94 9.12 -9.30
C MET A 73 16.53 7.71 -9.38
N LYS A 74 15.91 6.72 -8.73
CA LYS A 74 16.35 5.32 -8.82
C LYS A 74 16.20 4.75 -10.23
N LEU A 75 15.10 5.05 -10.91
CA LEU A 75 14.87 4.60 -12.29
C LEU A 75 15.89 5.26 -13.24
N ALA A 76 16.21 6.54 -13.06
CA ALA A 76 17.24 7.21 -13.85
C ALA A 76 18.63 6.59 -13.66
N ASP A 77 19.00 6.24 -12.42
CA ASP A 77 20.25 5.56 -12.12
C ASP A 77 20.29 4.15 -12.75
N LEU A 78 19.22 3.37 -12.63
CA LEU A 78 19.09 2.06 -13.27
C LEU A 78 19.20 2.13 -14.79
N HIS A 79 18.63 3.17 -15.41
CA HIS A 79 18.73 3.38 -16.84
C HIS A 79 20.18 3.58 -17.29
N GLU A 80 20.93 4.43 -16.58
CA GLU A 80 22.33 4.69 -16.88
C GLU A 80 23.20 3.44 -16.68
N GLN A 81 22.98 2.69 -15.59
CA GLN A 81 23.67 1.42 -15.36
C GLN A 81 23.37 0.39 -16.47
N THR A 82 22.12 0.28 -16.92
CA THR A 82 21.71 -0.63 -17.99
C THR A 82 22.39 -0.26 -19.30
N LYS A 83 22.46 1.04 -19.62
CA LYS A 83 23.13 1.56 -20.82
C LYS A 83 24.63 1.28 -20.82
N GLN A 84 25.30 1.45 -19.69
CA GLN A 84 26.73 1.13 -19.55
C GLN A 84 27.00 -0.35 -19.83
N ILE A 85 26.23 -1.23 -19.21
CA ILE A 85 26.36 -2.68 -19.38
C ILE A 85 26.06 -3.14 -20.81
N LEU A 86 25.10 -2.50 -21.50
CA LEU A 86 24.83 -2.73 -22.92
C LEU A 86 26.00 -2.29 -23.81
N ASN A 87 26.62 -1.15 -23.52
CA ASN A 87 27.78 -0.67 -24.29
C ASN A 87 28.99 -1.60 -24.13
N ASP A 88 29.20 -2.12 -22.92
CA ASP A 88 30.33 -3.00 -22.60
C ASP A 88 30.18 -4.41 -23.18
N ASN A 89 28.96 -4.82 -23.58
CA ASN A 89 28.64 -6.15 -24.10
C ASN A 89 29.10 -7.33 -23.21
N ASP A 90 29.38 -7.11 -21.91
CA ASP A 90 29.86 -8.13 -20.95
C ASP A 90 28.82 -8.44 -19.86
N PHE A 91 27.54 -8.23 -20.18
CA PHE A 91 26.46 -8.49 -19.23
C PHE A 91 26.25 -9.98 -18.99
N ASN A 92 25.90 -10.31 -17.76
CA ASN A 92 25.68 -11.69 -17.34
C ASN A 92 24.57 -11.76 -16.27
N GLU A 93 24.35 -12.97 -15.76
CA GLU A 93 23.29 -13.31 -14.80
C GLU A 93 23.34 -12.47 -13.52
N ILE A 94 24.52 -12.03 -13.10
CA ILE A 94 24.70 -11.19 -11.92
C ILE A 94 24.05 -9.82 -12.17
N ASN A 95 24.27 -9.23 -13.35
CA ASN A 95 23.67 -7.95 -13.73
C ASN A 95 22.14 -8.08 -13.81
N ILE A 96 21.65 -9.14 -14.46
CA ILE A 96 20.22 -9.42 -14.61
C ILE A 96 19.54 -9.57 -13.25
N HIS A 97 20.15 -10.34 -12.33
CA HIS A 97 19.63 -10.51 -10.98
C HIS A 97 19.63 -9.21 -10.18
N TYR A 98 20.70 -8.42 -10.27
CA TYR A 98 20.76 -7.10 -9.64
C TYR A 98 19.61 -6.19 -10.10
N PHE A 99 19.42 -6.04 -11.40
CA PHE A 99 18.35 -5.19 -11.95
C PHE A 99 16.95 -5.68 -11.58
N LYS A 100 16.69 -6.99 -11.64
CA LYS A 100 15.42 -7.58 -11.18
C LYS A 100 15.14 -7.23 -9.73
N ASN A 101 16.13 -7.32 -8.84
CA ASN A 101 15.93 -6.97 -7.43
C ASN A 101 15.62 -5.49 -7.23
N GLN A 102 16.31 -4.60 -7.94
CA GLN A 102 16.03 -3.16 -7.87
C GLN A 102 14.62 -2.82 -8.38
N LEU A 103 14.17 -3.46 -9.47
CA LEU A 103 12.80 -3.32 -9.98
C LEU A 103 11.76 -3.89 -9.01
N ILE A 104 12.04 -5.01 -8.33
CA ILE A 104 11.16 -5.56 -7.28
C ILE A 104 11.00 -4.55 -6.13
N GLU A 105 12.07 -3.93 -5.67
CA GLU A 105 12.00 -2.90 -4.61
C GLU A 105 11.15 -1.70 -5.05
N ILE A 106 11.36 -1.20 -6.27
CA ILE A 106 10.58 -0.09 -6.83
C ILE A 106 9.10 -0.45 -6.93
N ARG A 107 8.80 -1.66 -7.44
CA ARG A 107 7.44 -2.16 -7.53
C ARG A 107 6.75 -2.23 -6.18
N GLN A 108 7.44 -2.70 -5.14
CA GLN A 108 6.86 -2.79 -3.80
C GLN A 108 6.43 -1.41 -3.27
N VAL A 109 7.20 -0.36 -3.56
CA VAL A 109 6.86 1.02 -3.19
C VAL A 109 5.69 1.55 -4.03
N LEU A 110 5.65 1.24 -5.34
CA LEU A 110 4.56 1.66 -6.23
C LEU A 110 3.23 0.96 -5.95
N ASP A 111 3.26 -0.34 -5.62
CA ASP A 111 2.09 -1.17 -5.35
C ASP A 111 1.56 -0.95 -3.92
N ASN A 112 2.44 -0.54 -2.99
CA ASN A 112 2.08 -0.31 -1.60
C ASN A 112 2.83 0.89 -0.99
N PRO A 113 2.52 2.13 -1.43
CA PRO A 113 3.05 3.33 -0.79
C PRO A 113 2.64 3.40 0.70
N THR A 114 1.58 2.68 1.05
CA THR A 114 1.04 2.49 2.39
C THR A 114 1.95 1.71 3.33
N LYS A 115 2.94 0.93 2.88
CA LYS A 115 3.84 0.18 3.79
C LYS A 115 4.76 1.10 4.59
N ILE A 116 4.98 2.33 4.11
CA ILE A 116 5.67 3.40 4.84
C ILE A 116 4.69 4.08 5.82
N ILE A 117 3.40 4.17 5.46
CA ILE A 117 2.35 4.88 6.24
C ILE A 117 1.75 4.00 7.36
N ILE A 118 1.63 2.68 7.15
CA ILE A 118 0.99 1.74 8.10
C ILE A 118 1.85 1.51 9.35
N LYS A 119 3.18 1.66 9.27
CA LYS A 119 4.07 1.45 10.43
C LYS A 119 3.86 2.51 11.52
N ASP A 120 3.44 3.71 11.13
CA ASP A 120 3.15 4.83 12.04
C ASP A 120 1.66 4.94 12.43
N LEU A 121 0.75 4.33 11.65
CA LEU A 121 -0.68 4.24 11.97
C LEU A 121 -1.07 2.94 12.70
N GLN A 122 -0.12 2.01 12.87
CA GLN A 122 -0.32 0.69 13.50
C GLN A 122 -0.94 0.70 14.91
N PRO A 123 -0.78 1.73 15.77
CA PRO A 123 -1.50 1.77 17.05
C PRO A 123 -3.02 1.96 16.92
N PHE A 124 -3.56 2.33 15.75
CA PHE A 124 -4.93 2.87 15.63
C PHE A 124 -5.91 2.05 14.76
N ILE A 125 -5.49 0.93 14.16
CA ILE A 125 -6.36 0.11 13.26
C ILE A 125 -6.98 -1.11 13.97
N THR A 126 -6.57 -1.47 15.18
CA THR A 126 -7.16 -2.63 15.88
C THR A 126 -8.36 -2.23 16.73
N GLN A 127 -9.52 -2.09 16.08
CA GLN A 127 -10.79 -2.65 16.54
C GLN A 127 -11.83 -2.55 15.43
N GLY A 128 -11.94 -3.60 14.61
CA GLY A 128 -12.86 -3.59 13.47
C GLY A 128 -12.89 -4.89 12.66
N LYS A 129 -12.97 -6.03 13.35
CA LYS A 129 -13.40 -7.37 12.90
C LYS A 129 -12.73 -8.02 11.67
N ASP A 130 -12.16 -9.18 11.97
CA ASP A 130 -11.95 -10.34 11.12
C ASP A 130 -13.01 -10.57 10.04
N ASN A 131 -12.55 -10.81 8.81
CA ASN A 131 -12.79 -12.04 8.04
C ASN A 131 -12.47 -11.80 6.56
N GLY A 132 -11.50 -12.55 5.99
CA GLY A 132 -11.37 -12.66 4.54
C GLY A 132 -9.94 -12.69 4.01
N THR A 133 -9.24 -13.78 4.29
CA THR A 133 -8.23 -14.42 3.41
C THR A 133 -7.35 -13.49 2.54
N VAL A 134 -6.14 -13.21 3.01
CA VAL A 134 -5.01 -12.89 2.14
C VAL A 134 -4.61 -14.17 1.40
N ASN A 135 -5.18 -14.36 0.22
CA ASN A 135 -4.68 -15.31 -0.76
C ASN A 135 -4.81 -14.65 -2.12
N ASP A 136 -3.79 -13.88 -2.49
CA ASP A 136 -3.39 -13.63 -3.89
C ASP A 136 -1.94 -13.15 -3.92
N LEU A 137 -1.03 -14.02 -3.43
CA LEU A 137 0.40 -13.97 -3.75
C LEU A 137 0.83 -15.17 -4.62
N LYS A 138 -0.14 -15.89 -5.21
CA LYS A 138 0.13 -16.93 -6.21
C LYS A 138 -0.07 -16.40 -7.62
N ARG A 139 0.81 -15.51 -8.06
CA ARG A 139 1.06 -15.31 -9.49
C ARG A 139 2.51 -14.98 -9.80
N PHE A 140 3.44 -15.75 -9.23
CA PHE A 140 4.80 -15.96 -9.77
C PHE A 140 5.31 -17.36 -9.41
N GLN A 141 4.42 -18.37 -9.44
CA GLN A 141 4.86 -19.76 -9.56
C GLN A 141 4.63 -20.19 -10.99
N ASN A 142 5.68 -20.79 -11.58
CA ASN A 142 5.86 -21.18 -12.98
C ASN A 142 6.29 -19.97 -13.82
N VAL A 143 7.59 -19.71 -14.00
CA VAL A 143 8.49 -20.53 -14.82
C VAL A 143 9.87 -20.60 -14.15
N ALA A 144 10.04 -21.55 -13.21
CA ALA A 144 11.35 -22.16 -13.03
C ALA A 144 11.46 -23.23 -14.13
N VAL A 145 11.72 -22.82 -15.36
CA VAL A 145 12.21 -23.78 -16.35
C VAL A 145 13.66 -24.01 -15.96
N MET A 146 13.88 -25.04 -15.15
CA MET A 146 15.14 -25.75 -15.12
C MET A 146 15.38 -26.31 -16.54
N VAL A 147 15.98 -25.53 -17.43
CA VAL A 147 16.67 -26.13 -18.58
C VAL A 147 17.99 -26.65 -18.03
N ASN A 148 17.95 -27.84 -17.44
CA ASN A 148 19.14 -28.64 -17.24
C ASN A 148 19.39 -29.38 -18.57
N MET A 149 19.99 -28.68 -19.55
CA MET A 149 20.48 -29.32 -20.78
C MET A 149 22.01 -29.35 -20.74
N VAL A 150 22.54 -30.24 -19.90
CA VAL A 150 23.89 -30.74 -20.12
C VAL A 150 23.76 -31.72 -21.30
N CYS A 151 24.38 -31.37 -22.42
CA CYS A 151 24.44 -32.21 -23.60
C CYS A 151 25.16 -33.52 -23.24
N ASN A 152 24.65 -34.66 -23.71
CA ASN A 152 25.19 -35.99 -23.40
C ASN A 152 26.30 -36.43 -24.38
N GLU A 153 26.90 -35.49 -25.11
CA GLU A 153 27.91 -35.76 -26.14
C GLU A 153 29.26 -35.15 -25.74
N GLU A 154 30.36 -35.80 -26.15
CA GLU A 154 31.77 -35.39 -25.95
C GLU A 154 32.08 -34.05 -26.65
N ASN A 155 31.51 -32.96 -26.15
CA ASN A 155 31.68 -31.62 -26.68
C ASN A 155 32.64 -30.80 -25.80
N ILE A 156 33.37 -29.89 -26.43
CA ILE A 156 34.17 -28.88 -25.72
C ILE A 156 33.20 -28.02 -24.87
N ILE A 157 33.54 -27.87 -23.59
CA ILE A 157 32.70 -27.18 -22.61
C ILE A 157 33.30 -25.79 -22.33
N TYR A 158 32.42 -24.79 -22.23
CA TYR A 158 32.75 -23.38 -21.99
C TYR A 158 32.08 -22.90 -20.69
N PRO A 159 32.83 -22.28 -19.75
CA PRO A 159 32.26 -21.75 -18.52
C PRO A 159 31.55 -20.41 -18.74
N SER A 160 30.38 -20.24 -18.11
CA SER A 160 29.70 -18.93 -17.98
C SER A 160 30.19 -18.20 -16.74
N LYS A 161 30.61 -16.94 -16.91
CA LYS A 161 31.07 -16.07 -15.81
C LYS A 161 30.00 -15.84 -14.74
N GLY A 162 28.72 -15.73 -15.10
CA GLY A 162 27.69 -15.23 -14.18
C GLY A 162 26.87 -16.30 -13.45
N CYS A 163 26.71 -17.51 -14.01
CA CYS A 163 26.00 -18.61 -13.32
C CYS A 163 26.90 -19.77 -12.86
N ALA A 164 28.21 -19.69 -13.11
CA ALA A 164 29.19 -20.75 -12.81
C ALA A 164 28.85 -22.12 -13.42
N LYS A 165 27.97 -22.16 -14.42
CA LYS A 165 27.67 -23.36 -15.20
C LYS A 165 28.55 -23.44 -16.43
N GLU A 166 28.72 -24.66 -16.93
CA GLU A 166 29.49 -24.94 -18.12
C GLU A 166 28.55 -25.47 -19.23
N PHE A 167 28.77 -25.02 -20.46
CA PHE A 167 27.90 -25.28 -21.60
C PHE A 167 28.71 -25.75 -22.81
N CYS A 168 28.14 -26.62 -23.65
CA CYS A 168 28.65 -26.74 -25.01
C CYS A 168 28.36 -25.46 -25.81
N PHE A 169 29.01 -25.28 -26.95
CA PHE A 169 28.91 -24.05 -27.76
C PHE A 169 27.46 -23.65 -28.11
N ASP A 170 26.63 -24.61 -28.52
CA ASP A 170 25.24 -24.32 -28.91
C ASP A 170 24.37 -23.94 -27.72
N HIS A 171 24.54 -24.60 -26.57
CA HIS A 171 23.82 -24.24 -25.35
C HIS A 171 24.31 -22.93 -24.75
N LEU A 172 25.60 -22.58 -24.92
CA LEU A 172 26.11 -21.26 -24.51
C LEU A 172 25.43 -20.14 -25.33
N LYS A 173 25.25 -20.32 -26.63
CA LYS A 173 24.53 -19.36 -27.48
C LYS A 173 23.06 -19.23 -27.09
N GLN A 174 22.38 -20.37 -26.87
CA GLN A 174 20.99 -20.35 -26.40
C GLN A 174 20.87 -19.64 -25.06
N HIS A 175 21.79 -19.91 -24.14
CA HIS A 175 21.87 -19.26 -22.84
C HIS A 175 22.06 -17.73 -22.98
N GLN A 176 22.97 -17.28 -23.85
CA GLN A 176 23.13 -15.85 -24.15
C GLN A 176 21.86 -15.23 -24.75
N ILE A 177 21.14 -15.93 -25.63
CA ILE A 177 19.86 -15.46 -26.16
C ILE A 177 18.84 -15.28 -25.04
N ILE A 178 18.75 -16.23 -24.10
CA ILE A 178 17.87 -16.13 -22.93
C ILE A 178 18.22 -14.89 -22.12
N LEU A 179 19.49 -14.64 -21.82
CA LEU A 179 19.91 -13.46 -21.08
C LEU A 179 19.56 -12.15 -21.79
N ASN A 180 19.69 -12.10 -23.12
CA ASN A 180 19.25 -10.96 -23.91
C ASN A 180 17.74 -10.72 -23.74
N VAL A 181 16.91 -11.77 -23.85
CA VAL A 181 15.46 -11.64 -23.65
C VAL A 181 15.13 -11.15 -22.24
N GLU A 182 15.81 -11.66 -21.21
CA GLU A 182 15.59 -11.19 -19.84
C GLU A 182 15.96 -9.71 -19.66
N LEU A 183 17.02 -9.23 -20.31
CA LEU A 183 17.40 -7.83 -20.30
C LEU A 183 16.35 -6.93 -20.97
N HIS A 184 15.77 -7.38 -22.09
CA HIS A 184 14.68 -6.64 -22.75
C HIS A 184 13.47 -6.51 -21.82
N ASN A 185 13.08 -7.58 -21.13
CA ASN A 185 11.97 -7.53 -20.18
C ASN A 185 12.24 -6.55 -19.02
N ILE A 186 13.48 -6.46 -18.54
CA ILE A 186 13.90 -5.50 -17.50
C ILE A 186 13.73 -4.06 -18.00
N ILE A 187 14.11 -3.79 -19.25
CA ILE A 187 13.95 -2.47 -19.88
C ILE A 187 12.46 -2.14 -20.03
N ASP A 188 11.64 -3.11 -20.43
CA ASP A 188 10.19 -2.92 -20.53
C ASP A 188 9.56 -2.63 -19.16
N ASP A 189 9.90 -3.40 -18.12
CA ASP A 189 9.43 -3.18 -16.75
C ASP A 189 9.83 -1.78 -16.23
N HIS A 190 11.06 -1.35 -16.51
CA HIS A 190 11.55 -0.01 -16.18
C HIS A 190 10.66 1.08 -16.80
N TYR A 191 10.36 0.99 -18.10
CA TYR A 191 9.48 1.93 -18.79
C TYR A 191 8.07 1.97 -18.17
N GLN A 192 7.50 0.80 -17.87
CA GLN A 192 6.19 0.73 -17.22
C GLN A 192 6.20 1.41 -15.84
N TYR A 193 7.28 1.27 -15.07
CA TYR A 193 7.39 1.89 -13.75
C TYR A 193 7.61 3.40 -13.84
N GLU A 194 8.37 3.89 -14.82
CA GLU A 194 8.48 5.33 -15.08
C GLU A 194 7.12 5.95 -15.39
N GLN A 195 6.36 5.32 -16.30
CA GLN A 195 5.02 5.78 -16.67
C GLN A 195 4.09 5.81 -15.45
N ARG A 196 4.01 4.71 -14.70
CA ARG A 196 3.19 4.64 -13.47
C ARG A 196 3.58 5.70 -12.43
N THR A 197 4.88 5.94 -12.26
CA THR A 197 5.40 6.95 -11.31
C THR A 197 4.99 8.35 -11.74
N HIS A 198 5.05 8.65 -13.04
CA HIS A 198 4.60 9.93 -13.58
C HIS A 198 3.08 10.12 -13.39
N GLU A 199 2.28 9.10 -13.71
CA GLU A 199 0.82 9.13 -13.53
C GLU A 199 0.41 9.36 -12.07
N GLN A 200 1.08 8.70 -11.12
CA GLN A 200 0.84 8.89 -9.68
C GLN A 200 1.21 10.29 -9.20
N LYS A 201 2.27 10.88 -9.75
CA LYS A 201 2.74 12.23 -9.40
C LYS A 201 1.82 13.32 -9.97
N GLU A 202 1.38 13.18 -11.21
CA GLU A 202 0.50 14.15 -11.88
C GLU A 202 -0.94 14.08 -11.33
N ASN A 203 -1.42 12.89 -10.98
CA ASN A 203 -2.75 12.73 -10.40
C ASN A 203 -2.76 11.88 -9.12
N PRO A 204 -2.38 12.49 -7.98
CA PRO A 204 -2.42 11.84 -6.68
C PRO A 204 -3.80 11.29 -6.29
N TYR A 205 -4.88 11.95 -6.71
CA TYR A 205 -6.25 11.59 -6.34
C TYR A 205 -6.70 10.24 -6.93
N ASN A 206 -6.07 9.79 -8.01
CA ASN A 206 -6.35 8.46 -8.58
C ASN A 206 -5.72 7.32 -7.75
N GLN A 207 -4.97 7.64 -6.70
CA GLN A 207 -4.42 6.64 -5.78
C GLN A 207 -5.54 5.93 -5.02
N SER A 208 -5.51 4.59 -5.01
CA SER A 208 -6.49 3.74 -4.32
C SER A 208 -6.70 4.11 -2.85
N LEU A 209 -5.64 4.55 -2.17
CA LEU A 209 -5.67 4.98 -0.78
C LEU A 209 -6.49 6.27 -0.57
N ILE A 210 -6.32 7.28 -1.44
CA ILE A 210 -7.09 8.53 -1.34
C ILE A 210 -8.57 8.25 -1.58
N ASN A 211 -8.89 7.39 -2.54
CA ASN A 211 -10.26 6.94 -2.78
C ASN A 211 -10.86 6.22 -1.56
N ALA A 212 -10.09 5.39 -0.85
CA ALA A 212 -10.53 4.73 0.37
C ALA A 212 -10.80 5.73 1.51
N ILE A 213 -9.94 6.73 1.68
CA ILE A 213 -10.14 7.82 2.66
C ILE A 213 -11.41 8.62 2.33
N ASP A 214 -11.62 8.96 1.05
CA ASP A 214 -12.81 9.69 0.61
C ASP A 214 -14.11 8.89 0.82
N GLN A 215 -14.07 7.56 0.62
CA GLN A 215 -15.20 6.67 0.94
C GLN A 215 -15.49 6.64 2.45
N TRP A 216 -14.45 6.56 3.27
CA TRP A 216 -14.61 6.59 4.72
C TRP A 216 -15.24 7.91 5.20
N GLN A 217 -14.77 9.06 4.72
CA GLN A 217 -15.37 10.37 5.01
C GLN A 217 -16.85 10.45 4.63
N LYS A 218 -17.22 9.92 3.47
CA LYS A 218 -18.62 9.87 3.02
C LYS A 218 -19.47 9.00 3.93
N ASN A 219 -18.96 7.88 4.42
CA ASN A 219 -19.69 7.02 5.34
C ASN A 219 -19.91 7.69 6.71
N SER A 220 -18.91 8.42 7.21
CA SER A 220 -19.01 9.18 8.47
C SER A 220 -20.05 10.30 8.38
N THR A 221 -20.22 10.91 7.20
CA THR A 221 -21.25 11.95 6.97
C THR A 221 -22.65 11.39 6.69
N THR A 222 -22.76 10.23 6.02
CA THR A 222 -24.04 9.67 5.52
C THR A 222 -24.77 8.76 6.52
N SER A 223 -24.13 8.28 7.58
CA SER A 223 -24.79 7.52 8.69
C SER A 223 -25.86 8.32 9.47
N SER A 224 -26.26 9.48 8.97
CA SER A 224 -27.27 10.40 9.52
C SER A 224 -28.71 10.11 9.04
N ARG A 225 -28.99 8.97 8.39
CA ARG A 225 -30.29 8.69 7.73
C ARG A 225 -31.05 7.42 8.17
N LEU A 226 -30.72 6.81 9.29
CA LEU A 226 -31.50 5.70 9.86
C LEU A 226 -31.97 6.01 11.28
#